data_AF-A0A7S1YN75-F1
#
_entry.id   AF-A0A7S1YN75-F1
#
_cell.length_a   1.000
_cell.length_b   1.000
_cell.length_c   1.000
_cell.angle_alpha   90.00
_cell.angle_beta   90.00
_cell.angle_gamma   90.00
#
_symmetry.space_group_name_H-M   'P 1'
#
loop_
_entity.id
_entity.type
_entity.pdbx_description
1 polymer ?
#
loop_
_entity_poly.entity_id
_entity_poly.type
_entity_poly.pdbx_seq_one_letter_code
_entity_poly.pdbx_strand_id
1 'polypeptide(L)'
;TLVQLDDHDYGAGNIWGAERGGETSGVGFPMAPCLVNIAQDMALGHLPDPANPNLELDTGITVHYSKFAYGAVDFAVLEARKFKSFNLDGTILGSAQETWLENSFCSDNSRVKVVLGQTPFAQVNTMFYRNSEIGPSTGGTAPKDSNGFPVPGRKRVMEILQDCGSRPVVALSGDTHLSVAVTYHDYGVSECSSPAAIN
;
A
#
# COMPACT_ATOMS: atom_id res chain seq x y z
N THR A 1 -6.63 -7.24 16.56
CA THR A 1 -6.92 -6.21 15.54
C THR A 1 -5.60 -5.67 15.04
N LEU A 2 -5.46 -5.51 13.73
CA LEU A 2 -4.33 -4.83 13.12
C LEU A 2 -4.81 -3.48 12.57
N VAL A 3 -4.07 -2.41 12.84
CA VAL A 3 -4.37 -1.06 12.37
C VAL A 3 -3.20 -0.59 11.51
N GLN A 4 -3.49 0.06 10.39
CA GLN A 4 -2.50 0.74 9.56
C GLN A 4 -2.87 2.21 9.48
N LEU A 5 -1.86 3.07 9.41
CA LEU A 5 -2.06 4.50 9.23
C LEU A 5 -2.44 4.78 7.78
N ASP A 6 -3.49 5.54 7.56
CA ASP A 6 -3.89 6.06 6.25
C ASP A 6 -3.74 7.59 6.21
N ASP A 7 -3.48 8.16 5.04
CA ASP A 7 -3.32 9.60 4.88
C ASP A 7 -4.64 10.38 5.05
N HIS A 8 -5.78 9.74 4.76
CA HIS A 8 -7.12 10.32 4.97
C HIS A 8 -7.44 10.55 6.43
N ASP A 9 -6.82 9.78 7.34
CA ASP A 9 -6.99 9.95 8.78
C ASP A 9 -6.33 11.26 9.28
N TYR A 10 -5.35 11.79 8.54
CA TYR A 10 -4.48 12.90 8.99
C TYR A 10 -4.33 14.01 7.95
N GLY A 11 -5.48 14.56 7.56
CA GLY A 11 -5.55 15.86 6.88
C GLY A 11 -5.50 15.81 5.36
N ALA A 12 -5.30 14.65 4.75
CA ALA A 12 -5.43 14.50 3.31
C ALA A 12 -6.91 14.65 2.91
N GLY A 13 -7.26 15.80 2.33
CA GLY A 13 -8.61 16.05 1.79
C GLY A 13 -8.87 15.36 0.44
N ASN A 14 -7.94 14.51 -0.01
CA ASN A 14 -8.01 13.85 -1.31
C ASN A 14 -7.78 12.36 -1.16
N ILE A 15 -8.33 11.54 -2.07
CA ILE A 15 -8.27 10.08 -1.96
C ILE A 15 -6.95 9.44 -2.42
N TRP A 16 -5.91 10.17 -2.80
CA TRP A 16 -4.89 9.60 -3.72
C TRP A 16 -3.63 9.03 -3.07
N GLY A 17 -3.44 9.11 -1.74
CA GLY A 17 -2.21 8.65 -1.09
C GLY A 17 -1.01 9.59 -1.24
N ALA A 18 -1.17 10.68 -1.98
CA ALA A 18 -0.13 11.67 -2.26
C ALA A 18 -0.79 13.01 -2.67
N GLU A 19 -0.14 14.16 -2.45
CA GLU A 19 -0.60 15.44 -3.02
C GLU A 19 -0.49 15.45 -4.55
N ARG A 20 -1.49 16.02 -5.25
CA ARG A 20 -1.50 16.08 -6.74
C ARG A 20 -0.18 16.63 -7.28
N GLY A 21 0.66 15.73 -7.82
CA GLY A 21 1.92 16.08 -8.48
C GLY A 21 3.15 16.07 -7.58
N GLY A 22 3.05 15.59 -6.34
CA GLY A 22 4.23 15.34 -5.51
C GLY A 22 4.95 14.06 -5.91
N GLU A 23 6.27 14.14 -6.10
CA GLU A 23 7.15 12.98 -6.30
C GLU A 23 7.80 12.51 -4.99
N THR A 24 7.74 13.34 -3.96
CA THR A 24 8.38 13.12 -2.66
C THR A 24 7.55 12.13 -1.83
N SER A 25 8.22 11.17 -1.18
CA SER A 25 7.52 10.26 -0.26
C SER A 25 6.95 11.01 0.95
N GLY A 26 5.75 10.66 1.37
CA GLY A 26 5.05 11.25 2.51
C GLY A 26 4.21 12.48 2.15
N VAL A 27 4.20 12.93 0.88
CA VAL A 27 3.37 14.07 0.44
C VAL A 27 1.87 13.82 0.58
N GLY A 28 1.43 12.58 0.80
CA GLY A 28 0.05 12.27 1.13
C GLY A 28 -0.37 12.78 2.49
N PHE A 29 0.59 13.02 3.40
CA PHE A 29 0.35 13.45 4.77
C PHE A 29 0.65 14.95 4.89
N PRO A 30 -0.35 15.84 4.76
CA PRO A 30 -0.13 17.29 4.72
C PRO A 30 0.15 17.91 6.11
N MET A 31 -0.01 17.12 7.17
CA MET A 31 0.21 17.57 8.54
C MET A 31 1.69 17.57 8.90
N ALA A 32 2.04 18.29 9.98
CA ALA A 32 3.41 18.35 10.45
C ALA A 32 3.96 16.93 10.75
N PRO A 33 5.21 16.60 10.36
CA PRO A 33 5.77 15.25 10.53
C PRO A 33 5.74 14.74 11.97
N CYS A 34 5.93 15.64 12.95
CA CYS A 34 5.82 15.30 14.36
C CYS A 34 4.42 14.78 14.75
N LEU A 35 3.36 15.34 14.16
CA LEU A 35 1.98 14.87 14.41
C LEU A 35 1.74 13.50 13.74
N VAL A 36 2.20 13.34 12.50
CA VAL A 36 2.07 12.07 11.76
C VAL A 36 2.83 10.95 12.47
N ASN A 37 4.04 11.22 12.96
CA ASN A 37 4.85 10.24 13.69
C ASN A 37 4.19 9.85 15.04
N ILE A 38 3.62 10.80 15.79
CA ILE A 38 2.87 10.48 17.03
C ILE A 38 1.65 9.61 16.70
N ALA A 39 0.90 9.96 15.66
CA ALA A 39 -0.27 9.20 15.23
C ALA A 39 0.10 7.78 14.82
N GLN A 40 1.20 7.62 14.08
CA GLN A 40 1.77 6.34 13.71
C GLN A 40 2.12 5.50 14.93
N ASP A 41 2.87 6.05 15.88
CA ASP A 41 3.30 5.30 17.07
C ASP A 41 2.09 4.80 17.88
N MET A 42 1.04 5.63 17.97
CA MET A 42 -0.21 5.25 18.63
C MET A 42 -0.98 4.16 17.87
N ALA A 43 -1.09 4.26 16.55
CA ALA A 43 -1.83 3.31 15.73
C ALA A 43 -1.09 1.96 15.60
N LEU A 44 0.23 2.01 15.45
CA LEU A 44 1.06 0.87 15.04
C LEU A 44 1.83 0.22 16.21
N GLY A 45 1.72 0.71 17.44
CA GLY A 45 2.44 0.17 18.60
C GLY A 45 2.14 -1.31 18.96
N HIS A 46 1.19 -1.94 18.27
CA HIS A 46 0.89 -3.37 18.37
C HIS A 46 1.62 -4.22 17.31
N LEU A 47 2.25 -3.60 16.32
CA LEU A 47 3.08 -4.25 15.31
C LEU A 47 4.49 -4.50 15.86
N PRO A 48 5.24 -5.44 15.28
CA PRO A 48 6.68 -5.53 15.52
C PRO A 48 7.39 -4.23 15.18
N ASP A 49 8.61 -4.09 15.68
CA ASP A 49 9.51 -3.02 15.29
C ASP A 49 9.60 -2.90 13.75
N PRO A 50 9.72 -1.67 13.23
CA PRO A 50 9.82 -1.44 11.80
C PRO A 50 11.05 -2.15 11.23
N ALA A 51 10.94 -2.68 10.02
CA ALA A 51 12.03 -3.37 9.36
C ALA A 51 13.27 -2.48 9.12
N ASN A 52 13.08 -1.16 9.06
CA ASN A 52 14.16 -0.18 9.07
C ASN A 52 13.81 0.98 10.03
N PRO A 53 14.22 0.92 11.30
CA PRO A 53 13.90 1.95 12.29
C PRO A 53 14.60 3.29 12.05
N ASN A 54 15.60 3.33 11.17
CA ASN A 54 16.35 4.55 10.86
C ASN A 54 15.91 5.20 9.54
N LEU A 55 14.91 4.65 8.86
CA LEU A 55 14.42 5.22 7.61
C LEU A 55 13.39 6.32 7.89
N GLU A 56 13.69 7.49 7.36
CA GLU A 56 12.85 8.68 7.38
C GLU A 56 12.65 9.14 5.93
N LEU A 57 11.44 9.59 5.60
CA LEU A 57 11.14 10.19 4.31
C LEU A 57 11.69 11.62 4.25
N ASP A 58 11.87 12.20 3.07
CA ASP A 58 12.33 13.59 2.91
C ASP A 58 11.43 14.62 3.62
N THR A 59 10.18 14.24 3.88
CA THR A 59 9.20 15.03 4.64
C THR A 59 9.46 15.03 6.15
N GLY A 60 10.30 14.16 6.69
CA GLY A 60 10.53 13.98 8.13
C GLY A 60 9.64 12.92 8.78
N ILE A 61 8.85 12.20 7.97
CA ILE A 61 7.93 11.15 8.44
C ILE A 61 8.69 9.82 8.51
N THR A 62 8.50 9.10 9.62
CA THR A 62 9.09 7.77 9.83
C THR A 62 8.28 6.67 9.12
N VAL A 63 8.88 5.49 8.96
CA VAL A 63 8.26 4.36 8.24
C VAL A 63 8.12 3.14 9.14
N HIS A 64 7.06 2.36 8.92
CA HIS A 64 6.67 1.21 9.73
C HIS A 64 6.13 0.04 8.90
N TYR A 65 6.84 -0.32 7.82
CA TYR A 65 6.65 -1.64 7.23
C TYR A 65 7.37 -2.71 8.08
N SER A 66 6.74 -3.85 8.27
CA SER A 66 7.19 -4.89 9.22
C SER A 66 6.67 -6.26 8.81
N LYS A 67 7.18 -7.34 9.43
CA LYS A 67 6.65 -8.69 9.24
C LYS A 67 6.49 -9.41 10.57
N PHE A 68 5.51 -10.30 10.63
CA PHE A 68 5.34 -11.24 11.74
C PHE A 68 4.84 -12.58 11.25
N ALA A 69 4.93 -13.59 12.10
CA ALA A 69 4.42 -14.92 11.81
C ALA A 69 3.31 -15.30 12.79
N TYR A 70 2.27 -15.96 12.29
CA TYR A 70 1.23 -16.56 13.11
C TYR A 70 0.90 -17.96 12.59
N GLY A 71 1.32 -18.98 13.33
CA GLY A 71 1.22 -20.38 12.90
C GLY A 71 2.02 -20.64 11.63
N ALA A 72 1.34 -21.13 10.58
CA ALA A 72 1.94 -21.49 9.28
C ALA A 72 1.90 -20.34 8.25
N VAL A 73 1.65 -19.11 8.70
CA VAL A 73 1.47 -17.94 7.85
C VAL A 73 2.45 -16.84 8.25
N ASP A 74 3.16 -16.29 7.27
CA ASP A 74 3.92 -15.06 7.43
C ASP A 74 3.12 -13.89 6.85
N PHE A 75 3.07 -12.80 7.60
CA PHE A 75 2.42 -11.55 7.25
C PHE A 75 3.47 -10.47 7.02
N ALA A 76 3.36 -9.73 5.92
CA ALA A 76 4.04 -8.45 5.72
C ALA A 76 3.02 -7.32 5.82
N VAL A 77 3.33 -6.28 6.60
CA VAL A 77 2.57 -5.03 6.67
C VAL A 77 3.27 -4.02 5.75
N LEU A 78 2.57 -3.56 4.72
CA LEU A 78 3.10 -2.66 3.69
C LEU A 78 2.67 -1.21 3.94
N GLU A 79 3.42 -0.25 3.42
CA GLU A 79 3.12 1.19 3.57
C GLU A 79 3.01 1.94 2.24
N ALA A 80 2.13 1.52 1.33
CA ALA A 80 2.01 2.15 0.02
C ALA A 80 1.67 3.65 0.09
N ARG A 81 0.81 4.08 1.03
CA ARG A 81 0.37 5.49 1.18
C ARG A 81 1.53 6.47 1.42
N LYS A 82 2.69 6.01 1.92
CA LYS A 82 3.84 6.89 2.13
C LYS A 82 4.75 7.02 0.92
N PHE A 83 4.88 5.97 0.11
CA PHE A 83 5.88 5.93 -0.96
C PHE A 83 5.28 6.12 -2.35
N LYS A 84 3.98 5.86 -2.50
CA LYS A 84 3.30 5.94 -3.77
C LYS A 84 3.46 7.31 -4.43
N SER A 85 3.84 7.30 -5.70
CA SER A 85 4.00 8.54 -6.48
C SER A 85 3.06 8.61 -7.69
N PHE A 86 2.87 9.83 -8.22
CA PHE A 86 1.93 10.08 -9.32
C PHE A 86 2.51 9.95 -10.72
N ASN A 87 3.82 9.71 -10.83
CA ASN A 87 4.50 9.61 -12.10
C ASN A 87 4.16 8.30 -12.80
N LEU A 88 4.08 8.33 -14.13
CA LEU A 88 3.80 7.13 -14.92
C LEU A 88 4.81 6.01 -14.64
N ASP A 89 6.06 6.35 -14.37
CA ASP A 89 7.15 5.41 -14.01
C ASP A 89 7.43 5.34 -12.49
N GLY A 90 6.46 5.79 -11.68
CA GLY A 90 6.61 5.93 -10.24
C GLY A 90 6.72 4.62 -9.44
N THR A 91 6.70 4.75 -8.12
CA THR A 91 6.74 3.61 -7.19
C THR A 91 5.44 3.48 -6.40
N ILE A 92 5.24 2.31 -5.81
CA ILE A 92 4.18 2.01 -4.83
C ILE A 92 4.78 1.93 -3.42
N LEU A 93 5.89 1.20 -3.25
CA LEU A 93 6.46 0.89 -1.93
C LEU A 93 7.80 1.58 -1.66
N GLY A 94 8.44 2.17 -2.68
CA GLY A 94 9.81 2.66 -2.58
C GLY A 94 10.85 1.53 -2.56
N SER A 95 12.08 1.85 -2.98
CA SER A 95 13.14 0.84 -3.15
C SER A 95 13.50 0.12 -1.85
N ALA A 96 13.55 0.83 -0.72
CA ALA A 96 13.93 0.23 0.56
C ALA A 96 12.96 -0.88 1.02
N GLN A 97 11.65 -0.68 0.80
CA GLN A 97 10.62 -1.66 1.15
C GLN A 97 10.54 -2.79 0.10
N GLU A 98 10.71 -2.48 -1.19
CA GLU A 98 10.83 -3.49 -2.26
C GLU A 98 12.00 -4.45 -1.97
N THR A 99 13.19 -3.92 -1.70
CA THR A 99 14.39 -4.70 -1.32
C THR A 99 14.18 -5.50 -0.03
N TRP A 100 13.47 -4.94 0.96
CA TRP A 100 13.16 -5.67 2.19
C TRP A 100 12.19 -6.83 1.95
N LEU A 101 11.17 -6.64 1.10
CA LEU A 101 10.25 -7.70 0.73
C LEU A 101 11.03 -8.87 0.10
N GLU A 102 11.81 -8.59 -0.94
CA GLU A 102 12.64 -9.57 -1.64
C GLU A 102 13.56 -10.33 -0.69
N ASN A 103 14.37 -9.61 0.08
CA ASN A 103 15.48 -10.21 0.81
C ASN A 103 15.11 -10.74 2.20
N SER A 104 13.96 -10.34 2.74
CA SER A 104 13.57 -10.70 4.11
C SER A 104 12.23 -11.40 4.17
N PHE A 105 11.16 -10.85 3.58
CA PHE A 105 9.85 -11.50 3.66
C PHE A 105 9.78 -12.74 2.77
N CYS A 106 10.38 -12.65 1.58
CA CYS A 106 10.32 -13.64 0.51
C CYS A 106 11.47 -14.65 0.57
N SER A 107 12.42 -14.49 1.49
CA SER A 107 13.58 -15.38 1.65
C SER A 107 13.24 -16.78 2.19
N ASP A 108 12.10 -16.93 2.87
CA ASP A 108 11.61 -18.22 3.40
C ASP A 108 10.31 -18.59 2.69
N ASN A 109 10.26 -19.71 1.97
CA ASN A 109 9.06 -20.15 1.24
C ASN A 109 8.30 -21.29 1.93
N SER A 110 8.65 -21.62 3.19
CA SER A 110 8.05 -22.74 3.92
C SER A 110 6.59 -22.47 4.31
N ARG A 111 6.24 -21.20 4.53
CA ARG A 111 4.93 -20.74 5.03
C ARG A 111 4.08 -20.09 3.95
N VAL A 112 2.79 -20.00 4.23
CA VAL A 112 1.86 -19.21 3.41
C VAL A 112 2.21 -17.73 3.57
N LYS A 113 2.18 -16.98 2.47
CA LYS A 113 2.52 -15.56 2.46
C LYS A 113 1.27 -14.71 2.34
N VAL A 114 1.13 -13.78 3.28
CA VAL A 114 0.07 -12.78 3.28
C VAL A 114 0.70 -11.40 3.31
N VAL A 115 0.27 -10.50 2.42
CA VAL A 115 0.61 -9.08 2.49
C VAL A 115 -0.61 -8.27 2.89
N LEU A 116 -0.42 -7.32 3.79
CA LEU A 116 -1.44 -6.42 4.32
C LEU A 116 -1.11 -5.01 3.82
N GLY A 117 -2.05 -4.38 3.13
CA GLY A 117 -1.90 -3.00 2.70
C GLY A 117 -3.23 -2.26 2.83
N GLN A 118 -3.18 -0.94 2.93
CA GLN A 118 -4.39 -0.11 3.01
C GLN A 118 -5.19 -0.20 1.71
N THR A 119 -4.52 -0.02 0.58
CA THR A 119 -5.11 0.20 -0.73
C THR A 119 -4.97 -1.01 -1.65
N PRO A 120 -6.02 -1.37 -2.41
CA PRO A 120 -5.97 -2.53 -3.30
C PRO A 120 -5.04 -2.32 -4.49
N PHE A 121 -4.38 -3.39 -4.94
CA PHE A 121 -3.65 -3.42 -6.21
C PHE A 121 -4.57 -3.49 -7.42
N ALA A 122 -5.83 -3.87 -7.21
CA ALA A 122 -6.86 -3.85 -8.22
C ALA A 122 -7.39 -2.44 -8.43
N GLN A 123 -7.33 -2.00 -9.68
CA GLN A 123 -8.08 -0.84 -10.11
C GLN A 123 -9.49 -1.25 -10.53
N VAL A 124 -10.48 -1.01 -9.67
CA VAL A 124 -11.87 -1.43 -9.91
C VAL A 124 -12.82 -0.28 -10.24
N ASN A 125 -12.48 0.96 -9.88
CA ASN A 125 -13.26 2.13 -10.23
C ASN A 125 -13.03 2.57 -11.68
N THR A 126 -14.13 2.67 -12.43
CA THR A 126 -14.13 3.06 -13.85
C THR A 126 -14.65 4.47 -14.08
N MET A 127 -15.19 5.12 -13.04
CA MET A 127 -15.73 6.48 -13.07
C MET A 127 -15.13 7.35 -11.96
N PHE A 128 -14.85 8.62 -12.29
CA PHE A 128 -14.35 9.60 -11.34
C PHE A 128 -15.12 10.91 -11.47
N TYR A 129 -15.32 11.57 -10.33
CA TYR A 129 -15.84 12.92 -10.28
C TYR A 129 -14.70 13.90 -10.58
N ARG A 130 -14.76 14.62 -11.69
CA ARG A 130 -13.82 15.69 -12.03
C ARG A 130 -14.62 16.93 -12.39
N ASN A 131 -14.33 18.05 -11.74
CA ASN A 131 -14.90 19.36 -12.07
C ASN A 131 -16.43 19.31 -12.27
N SER A 132 -17.17 18.76 -11.30
CA SER A 132 -18.63 18.61 -11.33
C SER A 132 -19.23 17.62 -12.36
N GLU A 133 -18.40 16.85 -13.08
CA GLU A 133 -18.84 15.87 -14.07
C GLU A 133 -18.38 14.45 -13.71
N ILE A 134 -19.27 13.47 -13.94
CA ILE A 134 -18.94 12.04 -13.85
C ILE A 134 -18.41 11.62 -15.22
N GLY A 135 -17.12 11.28 -15.29
CA GLY A 135 -16.48 10.81 -16.52
C GLY A 135 -15.87 9.42 -16.37
N PRO A 136 -15.79 8.62 -17.44
CA PRO A 136 -15.01 7.39 -17.44
C PRO A 136 -13.53 7.70 -17.18
N SER A 137 -12.78 6.73 -16.64
CA SER A 137 -11.32 6.79 -16.46
C SER A 137 -10.52 6.79 -17.77
N THR A 138 -11.13 7.21 -18.88
CA THR A 138 -10.53 7.27 -20.21
C THR A 138 -10.23 8.72 -20.55
N GLY A 139 -8.94 9.06 -20.69
CA GLY A 139 -8.49 10.41 -21.04
C GLY A 139 -7.31 10.93 -20.21
N GLY A 140 -6.33 10.08 -19.88
CA GLY A 140 -5.14 10.48 -19.13
C GLY A 140 -5.34 10.65 -17.61
N THR A 141 -6.55 10.43 -17.10
CA THR A 141 -6.85 10.38 -15.67
C THR A 141 -6.66 8.96 -15.17
N ALA A 142 -5.40 8.59 -14.93
CA ALA A 142 -5.12 7.35 -14.25
C ALA A 142 -5.74 7.40 -12.83
N PRO A 143 -6.32 6.29 -12.38
CA PRO A 143 -6.97 6.20 -11.09
C PRO A 143 -5.91 6.03 -10.00
N LYS A 144 -5.57 7.15 -9.38
CA LYS A 144 -4.39 7.28 -8.53
C LYS A 144 -4.63 6.84 -7.09
N ASP A 145 -5.88 6.55 -6.72
CA ASP A 145 -6.20 6.07 -5.39
C ASP A 145 -5.73 4.62 -5.21
N SER A 146 -6.08 3.70 -6.11
CA SER A 146 -5.65 2.30 -6.00
C SER A 146 -4.16 2.09 -6.29
N ASN A 147 -3.56 1.04 -5.72
CA ASN A 147 -2.23 0.56 -6.09
C ASN A 147 -2.21 -0.09 -7.49
N GLY A 148 -3.31 -0.02 -8.24
CA GLY A 148 -3.38 -0.18 -9.69
C GLY A 148 -2.49 0.80 -10.47
N PHE A 149 -2.16 1.94 -9.86
CA PHE A 149 -1.34 3.00 -10.44
C PHE A 149 -0.25 3.45 -9.45
N PRO A 150 0.97 3.78 -9.90
CA PRO A 150 1.44 3.69 -11.28
C PRO A 150 1.72 2.25 -11.73
N VAL A 151 1.42 1.95 -13.00
CA VAL A 151 1.48 0.58 -13.53
C VAL A 151 2.87 -0.05 -13.40
N PRO A 152 3.99 0.65 -13.69
CA PRO A 152 5.33 0.11 -13.48
C PRO A 152 5.64 -0.19 -12.00
N GLY A 153 5.22 0.69 -11.08
CA GLY A 153 5.36 0.45 -9.64
C GLY A 153 4.57 -0.77 -9.18
N ARG A 154 3.30 -0.89 -9.60
CA ARG A 154 2.48 -2.07 -9.34
C ARG A 154 3.13 -3.34 -9.89
N LYS A 155 3.65 -3.29 -11.11
CA LYS A 155 4.27 -4.44 -11.77
C LYS A 155 5.48 -4.93 -10.97
N ARG A 156 6.37 -4.04 -10.51
CA ARG A 156 7.51 -4.43 -9.66
C ARG A 156 7.06 -5.13 -8.38
N VAL A 157 6.07 -4.57 -7.67
CA VAL A 157 5.56 -5.21 -6.45
C VAL A 157 5.00 -6.60 -6.75
N MET A 158 4.23 -6.75 -7.84
CA MET A 158 3.66 -8.03 -8.23
C MET A 158 4.71 -9.08 -8.61
N GLU A 159 5.78 -8.67 -9.31
CA GLU A 159 6.92 -9.52 -9.65
C GLU A 159 7.68 -9.96 -8.39
N ILE A 160 7.88 -9.07 -7.42
CA ILE A 160 8.46 -9.42 -6.12
C ILE A 160 7.58 -10.48 -5.42
N LEU A 161 6.27 -10.25 -5.35
CA LEU A 161 5.33 -11.16 -4.70
C LEU A 161 5.26 -12.52 -5.39
N GLN A 162 5.36 -12.56 -6.71
CA GLN A 162 5.44 -13.79 -7.49
C GLN A 162 6.62 -14.66 -7.07
N ASP A 163 7.76 -14.05 -6.73
CA ASP A 163 8.99 -14.74 -6.35
C ASP A 163 9.01 -15.19 -4.87
N CYS A 164 8.03 -14.78 -4.05
CA CYS A 164 7.99 -15.09 -2.61
C CYS A 164 7.67 -16.54 -2.24
N GLY A 165 7.45 -17.42 -3.21
CA GLY A 165 7.40 -18.84 -2.97
C GLY A 165 6.68 -19.66 -4.04
N SER A 166 6.61 -20.97 -3.82
CA SER A 166 5.93 -21.90 -4.72
C SER A 166 4.40 -21.90 -4.59
N ARG A 167 3.84 -21.03 -3.74
CA ARG A 167 2.41 -20.91 -3.47
C ARG A 167 1.95 -19.49 -3.77
N PRO A 168 0.71 -19.30 -4.23
CA PRO A 168 0.19 -17.95 -4.44
C PRO A 168 0.24 -17.09 -3.17
N VAL A 169 0.69 -15.85 -3.31
CA VAL A 169 0.62 -14.85 -2.24
C VAL A 169 -0.82 -14.36 -2.11
N VAL A 170 -1.29 -14.19 -0.88
CA VAL A 170 -2.59 -13.55 -0.60
C VAL A 170 -2.37 -12.10 -0.19
N ALA A 171 -2.92 -11.14 -0.93
CA ALA A 171 -2.99 -9.75 -0.54
C ALA A 171 -4.33 -9.45 0.14
N LEU A 172 -4.30 -8.77 1.29
CA LEU A 172 -5.48 -8.25 1.95
C LEU A 172 -5.41 -6.73 1.96
N SER A 173 -6.52 -6.10 1.55
CA SER A 173 -6.63 -4.65 1.48
C SER A 173 -8.00 -4.12 1.91
N GLY A 174 -8.16 -2.81 1.95
CA GLY A 174 -9.39 -2.11 2.32
C GLY A 174 -9.60 -0.88 1.45
N ASP A 175 -9.81 0.27 2.11
CA ASP A 175 -9.81 1.62 1.54
C ASP A 175 -11.02 1.95 0.62
N THR A 176 -11.23 1.18 -0.45
CA THR A 176 -12.26 1.52 -1.46
C THR A 176 -13.71 1.25 -1.04
N HIS A 177 -13.92 0.69 0.16
CA HIS A 177 -15.23 0.28 0.70
C HIS A 177 -15.99 -0.70 -0.21
N LEU A 178 -15.30 -1.34 -1.16
CA LEU A 178 -15.85 -2.26 -2.13
C LEU A 178 -15.23 -3.64 -1.93
N SER A 179 -16.07 -4.66 -1.74
CA SER A 179 -15.58 -6.04 -1.69
C SER A 179 -15.07 -6.48 -3.07
N VAL A 180 -13.78 -6.80 -3.14
CA VAL A 180 -13.12 -7.30 -4.35
C VAL A 180 -12.42 -8.59 -4.03
N ALA A 181 -12.55 -9.58 -4.90
CA ALA A 181 -11.71 -10.78 -4.91
C ALA A 181 -11.18 -10.96 -6.34
N VAL A 182 -9.86 -10.93 -6.51
CA VAL A 182 -9.22 -11.02 -7.82
C VAL A 182 -7.97 -11.89 -7.75
N THR A 183 -7.75 -12.69 -8.79
CA THR A 183 -6.49 -13.43 -8.97
C THR A 183 -5.74 -12.85 -10.15
N TYR A 184 -4.51 -12.43 -9.90
CA TYR A 184 -3.55 -12.05 -10.94
C TYR A 184 -2.77 -13.29 -11.35
N HIS A 185 -3.30 -14.05 -12.30
CA HIS A 185 -2.75 -15.33 -12.73
C HIS A 185 -1.28 -15.24 -13.15
N ASP A 186 -0.90 -14.17 -13.86
CA ASP A 186 0.46 -13.96 -14.36
C ASP A 186 1.50 -13.78 -13.24
N TYR A 187 1.06 -13.40 -12.04
CA TYR A 187 1.92 -13.15 -10.88
C TYR A 187 1.73 -14.18 -9.76
N GLY A 188 0.74 -15.07 -9.86
CA GLY A 188 0.40 -15.97 -8.76
C GLY A 188 -0.02 -15.22 -7.49
N VAL A 189 -0.72 -14.09 -7.61
CA VAL A 189 -1.20 -13.31 -6.46
C VAL A 189 -2.73 -13.33 -6.44
N SER A 190 -3.33 -13.55 -5.27
CA SER A 190 -4.76 -13.37 -5.06
C SER A 190 -4.99 -12.25 -4.07
N GLU A 191 -5.82 -11.27 -4.42
CA GLU A 191 -6.16 -10.14 -3.56
C GLU A 191 -7.63 -10.20 -3.12
N CYS A 192 -7.85 -9.95 -1.83
CA CYS A 192 -9.17 -9.71 -1.25
C CYS A 192 -9.21 -8.32 -0.60
N SER A 193 -10.08 -7.44 -1.07
CA SER A 193 -10.36 -6.15 -0.45
C SER A 193 -11.65 -6.21 0.38
N SER A 194 -11.60 -5.70 1.60
CA SER A 194 -12.73 -5.69 2.53
C SER A 194 -13.66 -4.49 2.28
N PRO A 195 -15.00 -4.66 2.45
CA PRO A 195 -15.91 -3.53 2.45
C PRO A 195 -15.76 -2.71 3.75
N ALA A 196 -16.29 -1.49 3.77
CA ALA A 196 -16.49 -0.80 5.04
C ALA A 196 -17.47 -1.60 5.90
N ALA A 197 -17.01 -2.06 7.06
CA ALA A 197 -17.85 -2.70 8.05
C ALA A 197 -18.33 -1.64 9.06
N ILE A 198 -19.65 -1.46 9.14
CA ILE A 198 -20.28 -0.80 10.29
C ILE A 198 -20.61 -1.94 11.26
N ASN A 199 -19.89 -2.02 12.38
CA ASN A 199 -20.30 -2.86 13.50
C ASN A 199 -21.32 -2.13 14.36
#